data_AF-K7FKD3-F1
#
_entry.id   AF-K7FKD3-F1
#
_cell.length_a   1.000
_cell.length_b   1.000
_cell.length_c   1.000
_cell.angle_alpha   90.00
_cell.angle_beta   90.00
_cell.angle_gamma   90.00
#
_symmetry.space_group_name_H-M   'P 1'
#
loop_
_entity.id
_entity.type
_entity.pdbx_description
1 polymer ?
#
loop_
_entity_poly.entity_id
_entity_poly.type
_entity_poly.pdbx_seq_one_letter_code
_entity_poly.pdbx_strand_id
1 'polypeptide(L)'
;MGDGWPGWHERLLPALASSLSRSVAHGNWGSWGTWGPCSATCSPEGAGLKPQQRRRRVCNSPTPSKVPPGLPCPGSDSEDQACPGLPYCPVDGSWSAWKPLGPCSVTCGLGRIMEKRFCNNPAPQHGGKNCPGLDTQSHFCNTKTPCPGKGAGPGSVPWMGVGEGTHTVPGREGRCRDGTRGAGKKVQRLDQEEGNMVGCRDGGRDEK
;
A
#
# COMPACT_ATOMS: atom_id res chain seq x y z
N MET A 1 53.12 -14.36 97.26
CA MET A 1 51.93 -13.47 97.13
C MET A 1 52.14 -12.63 95.89
N GLY A 2 51.55 -12.86 94.73
CA GLY A 2 50.67 -13.88 94.13
C GLY A 2 50.61 -13.42 92.66
N ASP A 3 51.07 -14.25 91.73
CA ASP A 3 50.26 -15.09 90.84
C ASP A 3 49.36 -14.32 89.86
N GLY A 4 49.56 -14.55 88.55
CA GLY A 4 48.54 -14.32 87.52
C GLY A 4 49.03 -13.80 86.15
N TRP A 5 49.49 -14.70 85.28
CA TRP A 5 49.34 -14.61 83.80
C TRP A 5 48.28 -15.67 83.40
N PRO A 6 47.71 -15.76 82.16
CA PRO A 6 47.95 -15.03 80.90
C PRO A 6 46.62 -14.64 80.16
N GLY A 7 46.67 -14.07 78.95
CA GLY A 7 45.48 -14.09 78.08
C GLY A 7 45.48 -13.16 76.87
N TRP A 8 45.83 -13.72 75.72
CA TRP A 8 45.68 -13.14 74.39
C TRP A 8 44.20 -12.96 74.03
N HIS A 9 43.85 -11.90 73.31
CA HIS A 9 43.00 -11.95 72.09
C HIS A 9 42.70 -10.53 71.57
N GLU A 10 42.94 -10.35 70.27
CA GLU A 10 42.45 -9.27 69.42
C GLU A 10 41.18 -8.59 69.92
N ARG A 11 41.25 -7.28 70.16
CA ARG A 11 40.12 -6.38 69.90
C ARG A 11 40.63 -5.13 69.20
N LEU A 12 40.85 -5.34 67.90
CA LEU A 12 40.45 -4.46 66.80
C LEU A 12 40.15 -3.01 67.21
N LEU A 13 41.04 -2.11 66.78
CA LEU A 13 40.77 -0.72 66.40
C LEU A 13 39.28 -0.30 66.51
N PRO A 14 38.89 0.69 67.34
CA PRO A 14 37.69 1.47 67.06
C PRO A 14 38.06 2.55 66.03
N ALA A 15 38.69 2.15 64.93
CA ALA A 15 38.82 3.00 63.76
C ALA A 15 37.69 2.58 62.81
N LEU A 16 36.79 3.54 62.54
CA LEU A 16 35.84 3.52 61.42
C LEU A 16 34.53 2.73 61.60
N ALA A 17 33.84 2.88 62.74
CA ALA A 17 32.38 2.88 62.69
C ALA A 17 31.86 4.30 62.42
N SER A 18 32.45 4.99 61.44
CA SER A 18 31.71 6.04 60.74
C SER A 18 30.50 5.34 60.16
N SER A 19 29.36 5.55 60.79
CA SER A 19 28.04 5.16 60.30
C SER A 19 27.84 5.83 58.94
N LEU A 20 28.37 5.20 57.89
CA LEU A 20 27.96 5.46 56.52
C LEU A 20 26.53 4.98 56.42
N SER A 21 25.59 5.82 56.86
CA SER A 21 24.20 5.74 56.46
C SER A 21 24.22 5.82 54.94
N ARG A 22 24.21 4.65 54.28
CA ARG A 22 24.15 4.57 52.82
C ARG A 22 22.79 5.12 52.43
N SER A 23 22.74 6.38 52.04
CA SER A 23 21.53 7.02 51.55
C SER A 23 21.05 6.27 50.31
N VAL A 24 19.84 5.73 50.36
CA VAL A 24 19.20 5.07 49.23
C VAL A 24 18.92 6.12 48.16
N ALA A 25 19.59 6.04 47.01
CA ALA A 25 19.27 6.87 45.87
C ALA A 25 18.09 6.25 45.11
N HIS A 26 16.95 6.94 45.10
CA HIS A 26 15.84 6.61 44.21
C HIS A 26 16.15 7.07 42.79
N GLY A 27 15.70 6.32 41.79
CA GLY A 27 15.92 6.64 40.39
C GLY A 27 15.24 7.94 39.98
N ASN A 28 15.95 8.76 39.21
CA ASN A 28 15.34 9.89 38.53
C ASN A 28 15.81 9.97 37.07
N TRP A 29 14.96 10.57 36.25
CA TRP A 29 15.16 10.66 34.82
C TRP A 29 16.29 11.60 34.46
N GLY A 30 17.17 11.15 33.56
CA GLY A 30 18.02 12.06 32.80
C GLY A 30 17.23 12.88 31.79
N SER A 31 17.93 13.79 31.12
CA SER A 31 17.36 14.60 30.06
C SER A 31 16.75 13.73 28.95
N TRP A 32 15.66 14.22 28.36
CA TRP A 32 15.11 13.64 27.16
C TRP A 32 16.13 13.67 26.02
N GLY A 33 16.23 12.56 25.29
CA GLY A 33 16.94 12.52 24.02
C GLY A 33 16.23 13.35 22.95
N THR A 34 16.90 13.51 21.81
CA THR A 34 16.30 14.15 20.63
C THR A 34 15.13 13.33 20.12
N TRP A 35 14.17 14.01 19.48
CA TRP A 35 13.12 13.32 18.75
C TRP A 35 13.71 12.50 17.60
N GLY A 36 13.25 11.26 17.47
CA GLY A 36 13.55 10.42 16.32
C GLY A 36 12.85 10.92 15.04
N PRO A 37 13.11 10.28 13.89
CA PRO A 37 12.42 10.60 12.67
C PRO A 37 10.92 10.28 12.78
N CYS A 38 10.13 10.95 11.94
CA CYS A 38 8.73 10.62 11.78
C CYS A 38 8.55 9.23 11.19
N SER A 39 7.51 8.52 11.63
CA SER A 39 7.15 7.20 11.13
C SER A 39 6.80 7.19 9.63
N ALA A 40 6.45 8.35 9.06
CA ALA A 40 6.24 8.57 7.64
C ALA A 40 6.62 10.00 7.25
N THR A 41 6.84 10.22 5.96
CA THR A 41 7.21 11.51 5.37
C THR A 41 6.01 12.34 4.94
N CYS A 42 4.80 11.76 4.95
CA CYS A 42 3.55 12.42 4.59
C CYS A 42 2.44 12.03 5.58
N SER A 43 1.41 12.87 5.66
CA SER A 43 0.23 12.64 6.51
C SER A 43 -0.99 12.29 5.68
N PRO A 44 -1.83 11.33 6.11
CA PRO A 44 -3.09 11.07 5.44
C PRO A 44 -4.03 12.27 5.61
N GLU A 45 -4.83 12.56 4.58
CA GLU A 45 -5.92 13.53 4.68
C GLU A 45 -7.09 12.91 5.47
N GLY A 46 -7.72 13.71 6.35
CA GLY A 46 -8.88 13.29 7.16
C GLY A 46 -8.53 12.61 8.49
N ALA A 47 -9.44 11.74 8.95
CA ALA A 47 -9.41 11.13 10.30
C ALA A 47 -8.45 9.92 10.41
N GLY A 48 -7.38 9.89 9.62
CA GLY A 48 -6.36 8.85 9.67
C GLY A 48 -5.37 9.03 10.82
N LEU A 49 -4.68 7.94 11.18
CA LEU A 49 -3.57 8.00 12.13
C LEU A 49 -2.45 8.88 11.55
N LYS A 50 -2.14 9.98 12.24
CA LYS A 50 -1.05 10.87 11.85
C LYS A 50 0.30 10.25 12.19
N PRO A 51 1.33 10.48 11.36
CA PRO A 51 2.68 10.02 11.66
C PRO A 51 3.16 10.54 13.01
N GLN A 52 3.86 9.69 13.74
CA GLN A 52 4.39 10.00 15.07
C GLN A 52 5.91 9.96 15.06
N GLN A 53 6.52 10.73 15.96
CA GLN A 53 7.93 10.67 16.28
C GLN A 53 8.07 10.31 17.76
N ARG A 54 9.16 9.61 18.10
CA ARG A 54 9.42 9.11 19.46
C ARG A 54 10.72 9.66 20.00
N ARG A 55 10.72 10.07 21.26
CA ARG A 55 11.95 10.33 22.02
C ARG A 55 12.02 9.42 23.24
N ARG A 56 13.23 9.21 23.75
CA ARG A 56 13.48 8.39 24.93
C ARG A 56 14.33 9.11 25.95
N ARG A 57 14.22 8.70 27.20
CA ARG A 57 15.04 9.14 28.32
C ARG A 57 15.56 7.92 29.08
N VAL A 58 16.63 8.12 29.85
CA VAL A 58 17.28 7.05 30.60
C VAL A 58 17.19 7.36 32.09
N CYS A 59 16.98 6.33 32.91
CA CYS A 59 16.93 6.43 34.36
C CYS A 59 18.35 6.49 34.95
N ASN A 60 18.99 7.65 34.83
CA ASN A 60 20.41 7.83 35.19
C ASN A 60 20.75 9.11 35.96
N SER A 61 19.76 9.89 36.42
CA SER A 61 19.99 11.18 37.07
C SER A 61 19.23 11.34 38.39
N PRO A 62 19.46 10.49 39.42
CA PRO A 62 20.48 9.45 39.47
C PRO A 62 19.95 8.06 39.09
N THR A 63 20.85 7.10 38.84
CA THR A 63 20.47 5.68 38.73
C THR A 63 20.05 5.14 40.11
N PRO A 64 18.96 4.33 40.21
CA PRO A 64 18.57 3.71 41.47
C PRO A 64 19.71 2.94 42.12
N SER A 65 19.84 3.07 43.44
CA SER A 65 20.78 2.26 44.23
C SER A 65 20.43 0.78 44.10
N LYS A 66 21.45 -0.09 44.04
CA LYS A 66 21.24 -1.55 44.03
C LYS A 66 21.06 -2.11 45.45
N VAL A 67 21.83 -1.58 46.42
CA VAL A 67 21.82 -2.02 47.82
C VAL A 67 22.03 -0.82 48.76
N PRO A 68 21.04 -0.44 49.59
CA PRO A 68 19.66 -0.91 49.54
C PRO A 68 19.00 -0.54 48.19
N PRO A 69 18.01 -1.31 47.69
CA PRO A 69 17.37 -1.01 46.43
C PRO A 69 16.62 0.33 46.49
N GLY A 70 16.98 1.23 45.57
CA GLY A 70 16.24 2.46 45.31
C GLY A 70 14.94 2.17 44.56
N LEU A 71 14.03 3.14 44.58
CA LEU A 71 12.81 3.06 43.78
C LEU A 71 13.15 3.26 42.30
N PRO A 72 12.44 2.59 41.36
CA PRO A 72 12.62 2.83 39.93
C PRO A 72 12.15 4.23 39.54
N CYS A 73 12.57 4.69 38.36
CA CYS A 73 12.06 5.95 37.82
C CYS A 73 10.54 5.89 37.58
N PRO A 74 9.77 6.91 37.99
CA PRO A 74 8.32 6.92 37.80
C PRO A 74 7.92 7.22 36.35
N GLY A 75 6.90 6.55 35.83
CA GLY A 75 6.35 6.79 34.48
C GLY A 75 7.16 6.16 33.34
N SER A 76 6.91 6.61 32.11
CA SER A 76 7.46 5.99 30.89
C SER A 76 8.84 6.52 30.51
N ASP A 77 9.69 5.67 29.94
CA ASP A 77 10.99 6.01 29.33
C ASP A 77 10.86 6.57 27.90
N SER A 78 9.65 6.52 27.35
CA SER A 78 9.33 6.87 25.97
C SER A 78 8.20 7.89 25.93
N GLU A 79 8.30 8.81 24.99
CA GLU A 79 7.26 9.78 24.67
C GLU A 79 7.07 9.82 23.17
N ASP A 80 5.80 9.83 22.75
CA ASP A 80 5.39 9.91 21.35
C ASP A 80 4.67 11.24 21.12
N GLN A 81 4.92 11.87 19.97
CA GLN A 81 4.18 13.05 19.55
C GLN A 81 3.89 13.03 18.04
N ALA A 82 2.85 13.75 17.64
CA ALA A 82 2.53 13.90 16.23
C ALA A 82 3.65 14.66 15.50
N CYS A 83 3.87 14.29 14.25
CA CYS A 83 4.82 14.97 13.39
C CYS A 83 4.23 16.30 12.87
N PRO A 84 4.88 17.45 13.16
CA PRO A 84 4.41 18.73 12.68
C PRO A 84 4.78 18.94 11.20
N GLY A 85 3.87 19.57 10.44
CA GLY A 85 4.20 20.14 9.13
C GLY A 85 4.48 19.14 8.00
N LEU A 86 4.05 17.88 8.10
CA LEU A 86 4.19 16.93 6.99
C LEU A 86 3.20 17.26 5.86
N PRO A 87 3.61 17.14 4.58
CA PRO A 87 2.69 17.26 3.45
C PRO A 87 1.66 16.15 3.45
N TYR A 88 0.56 16.31 2.70
CA TYR A 88 -0.40 15.23 2.51
C TYR A 88 0.18 14.11 1.62
N CYS A 89 -0.20 12.87 1.90
CA CYS A 89 0.22 11.74 1.08
C CYS A 89 -0.46 11.79 -0.30
N PRO A 90 0.26 11.44 -1.38
CA PRO A 90 -0.33 11.28 -2.70
C PRO A 90 -1.48 10.27 -2.68
N VAL A 91 -2.59 10.61 -3.31
CA VAL A 91 -3.73 9.70 -3.52
C VAL A 91 -3.81 9.41 -5.00
N ASP A 92 -3.50 8.18 -5.39
CA ASP A 92 -3.64 7.74 -6.78
C ASP A 92 -5.11 7.64 -7.17
N GLY A 93 -5.43 8.08 -8.38
CA GLY A 93 -6.78 7.98 -8.90
C GLY A 93 -7.17 6.54 -9.20
N SER A 94 -8.44 6.22 -8.97
CA SER A 94 -9.02 4.95 -9.38
C SER A 94 -10.31 5.16 -10.16
N TRP A 95 -10.56 4.20 -11.04
CA TRP A 95 -11.70 4.21 -11.95
C TRP A 95 -13.01 4.04 -11.18
N SER A 96 -14.03 4.80 -11.58
CA SER A 96 -15.41 4.50 -11.28
C SER A 96 -15.85 3.21 -11.97
N ALA A 97 -17.00 2.68 -11.55
CA ALA A 97 -17.71 1.69 -12.35
C ALA A 97 -17.98 2.21 -13.77
N TRP A 98 -17.99 1.30 -14.74
CA TRP A 98 -18.44 1.58 -16.10
C TRP A 98 -19.92 1.94 -16.10
N LYS A 99 -20.28 2.93 -16.91
CA LYS A 99 -21.66 3.35 -17.13
C LYS A 99 -21.95 3.45 -18.62
N PRO A 100 -23.11 2.95 -19.09
CA PRO A 100 -23.49 3.11 -20.48
C PRO A 100 -23.69 4.60 -20.82
N LEU A 101 -23.20 5.02 -21.98
CA LEU A 101 -23.39 6.38 -22.51
C LEU A 101 -24.76 6.55 -23.20
N GLY A 102 -25.43 5.46 -23.52
CA GLY A 102 -26.70 5.46 -24.23
C GLY A 102 -27.25 4.05 -24.38
N PRO A 103 -28.38 3.87 -25.08
CA PRO A 103 -28.96 2.55 -25.35
C PRO A 103 -28.07 1.75 -26.32
N CYS A 104 -28.41 0.46 -26.48
CA CYS A 104 -27.82 -0.37 -27.53
C CYS A 104 -28.03 0.29 -28.91
N SER A 105 -27.05 0.18 -29.80
CA SER A 105 -27.11 0.77 -31.15
C SER A 105 -28.26 0.25 -32.01
N VAL A 106 -28.89 -0.85 -31.59
CA VAL A 106 -30.03 -1.49 -32.25
C VAL A 106 -31.13 -1.71 -31.24
N THR A 107 -32.37 -1.84 -31.74
CA THR A 107 -33.55 -2.21 -30.94
C THR A 107 -33.87 -3.70 -31.03
N CYS A 108 -33.27 -4.44 -31.97
CA CYS A 108 -33.44 -5.87 -32.18
C CYS A 108 -32.10 -6.57 -32.41
N GLY A 109 -31.95 -7.81 -31.96
CA GLY A 109 -30.78 -8.65 -32.17
C GLY A 109 -29.54 -8.19 -31.39
N LEU A 110 -28.37 -8.38 -32.00
CA LEU A 110 -27.07 -8.02 -31.45
C LEU A 110 -26.64 -6.63 -31.97
N GLY A 111 -26.30 -5.73 -31.07
CA GLY A 111 -25.72 -4.42 -31.39
C GLY A 111 -24.52 -4.09 -30.53
N ARG A 112 -24.16 -2.82 -30.47
CA ARG A 112 -23.04 -2.32 -29.67
C ARG A 112 -23.50 -1.20 -28.73
N ILE A 113 -22.89 -1.13 -27.56
CA ILE A 113 -23.08 -0.08 -26.58
C ILE A 113 -21.72 0.53 -26.24
N MET A 114 -21.70 1.84 -26.00
CA MET A 114 -20.53 2.54 -25.51
C MET A 114 -20.67 2.74 -24.00
N GLU A 115 -19.59 2.46 -23.27
CA GLU A 115 -19.52 2.68 -21.85
C GLU A 115 -18.42 3.68 -21.53
N LYS A 116 -18.64 4.46 -20.48
CA LYS A 116 -17.69 5.43 -19.95
C LYS A 116 -17.49 5.21 -18.46
N ARG A 117 -16.26 5.42 -18.01
CA ARG A 117 -15.87 5.47 -16.60
C ARG A 117 -15.11 6.77 -16.33
N PHE A 118 -15.02 7.16 -15.08
CA PHE A 118 -14.38 8.39 -14.65
C PHE A 118 -13.27 8.08 -13.67
N CYS A 119 -12.17 8.84 -13.71
CA CYS A 119 -11.07 8.72 -12.75
C CYS A 119 -11.39 9.51 -11.48
N ASN A 120 -12.39 9.06 -10.73
CA ASN A 120 -12.93 9.82 -9.60
C ASN A 120 -13.32 8.94 -8.40
N ASN A 121 -12.85 7.70 -8.35
CA ASN A 121 -13.18 6.77 -7.26
C ASN A 121 -11.93 6.07 -6.67
N PRO A 122 -11.01 6.80 -6.00
CA PRO A 122 -11.03 8.25 -5.77
C PRO A 122 -10.42 9.05 -6.94
N ALA A 123 -10.57 10.37 -6.90
CA ALA A 123 -9.83 11.25 -7.81
C ALA A 123 -8.36 11.37 -7.36
N PRO A 124 -7.41 11.52 -8.30
CA PRO A 124 -6.02 11.80 -7.96
C PRO A 124 -5.89 13.07 -7.13
N GLN A 125 -5.12 13.03 -6.04
CA GLN A 125 -4.85 14.18 -5.17
C GLN A 125 -3.39 14.22 -4.72
N HIS A 126 -2.92 15.40 -4.30
CA HIS A 126 -1.59 15.60 -3.70
C HIS A 126 -0.42 15.04 -4.54
N GLY A 127 -0.53 15.15 -5.87
CA GLY A 127 0.48 14.62 -6.80
C GLY A 127 0.37 13.11 -7.09
N GLY A 128 -0.73 12.47 -6.70
CA GLY A 128 -1.04 11.09 -7.07
C GLY A 128 -1.28 10.91 -8.57
N LYS A 129 -1.16 9.67 -9.02
CA LYS A 129 -1.19 9.31 -10.44
C LYS A 129 -2.62 9.33 -10.99
N ASN A 130 -2.75 9.70 -12.27
CA ASN A 130 -4.00 9.53 -13.01
C ASN A 130 -4.29 8.05 -13.29
N CYS A 131 -5.56 7.74 -13.51
CA CYS A 131 -6.01 6.38 -13.79
C CYS A 131 -5.41 5.87 -15.12
N PRO A 132 -4.82 4.67 -15.13
CA PRO A 132 -4.25 4.10 -16.34
C PRO A 132 -5.34 3.56 -17.28
N GLY A 133 -5.14 3.74 -18.59
CA GLY A 133 -6.01 3.20 -19.63
C GLY A 133 -7.07 4.18 -20.14
N LEU A 134 -7.99 3.68 -20.97
CA LEU A 134 -9.04 4.49 -21.60
C LEU A 134 -10.22 4.71 -20.65
N ASP A 135 -10.87 5.86 -20.77
CA ASP A 135 -12.10 6.21 -20.05
C ASP A 135 -13.36 5.69 -20.77
N THR A 136 -13.23 5.24 -22.02
CA THR A 136 -14.33 4.82 -22.89
C THR A 136 -14.05 3.45 -23.50
N GLN A 137 -15.08 2.59 -23.59
CA GLN A 137 -14.99 1.28 -24.24
C GLN A 137 -16.28 0.92 -24.98
N SER A 138 -16.20 -0.05 -25.89
CA SER A 138 -17.34 -0.57 -26.66
C SER A 138 -17.57 -2.05 -26.36
N HIS A 139 -18.81 -2.42 -26.05
CA HIS A 139 -19.24 -3.80 -25.79
C HIS A 139 -20.42 -4.20 -26.67
N PHE A 140 -20.60 -5.50 -26.86
CA PHE A 140 -21.79 -6.03 -27.52
C PHE A 140 -22.98 -6.04 -26.56
N CYS A 141 -24.15 -5.67 -27.07
CA CYS A 141 -25.41 -5.73 -26.36
C CYS A 141 -26.40 -6.59 -27.15
N ASN A 142 -27.17 -7.43 -26.45
CA ASN A 142 -28.23 -8.24 -27.04
C ASN A 142 -29.57 -7.71 -26.52
N THR A 143 -30.42 -7.24 -27.43
CA THR A 143 -31.71 -6.66 -27.04
C THR A 143 -32.76 -7.70 -26.67
N LYS A 144 -32.45 -9.00 -26.85
CA LYS A 144 -33.36 -10.15 -26.68
C LYS A 144 -34.62 -10.08 -27.57
N THR A 145 -34.68 -9.13 -28.49
CA THR A 145 -35.79 -8.93 -29.42
C THR A 145 -35.35 -9.36 -30.82
N PRO A 146 -35.93 -10.38 -31.45
CA PRO A 146 -35.60 -10.76 -32.82
C PRO A 146 -35.90 -9.62 -33.81
N CYS A 147 -35.06 -9.46 -34.85
CA CYS A 147 -35.28 -8.44 -35.87
C CYS A 147 -36.32 -8.89 -36.91
N PRO A 148 -37.34 -8.06 -37.23
CA PRO A 148 -38.27 -8.34 -38.32
C PRO A 148 -37.53 -8.37 -39.66
N GLY A 149 -37.72 -9.41 -40.46
CA GLY A 149 -37.21 -9.48 -41.85
C GLY A 149 -35.84 -10.12 -42.05
N LYS A 150 -35.13 -10.53 -40.98
CA LYS A 150 -34.05 -11.51 -41.08
C LYS A 150 -34.64 -12.87 -40.70
N GLY A 151 -35.46 -13.41 -41.60
CA GLY A 151 -35.80 -14.83 -41.53
C GLY A 151 -34.49 -15.60 -41.41
N ALA A 152 -34.33 -16.34 -40.32
CA ALA A 152 -33.34 -17.40 -40.28
C ALA A 152 -33.67 -18.32 -41.46
N GLY A 153 -32.94 -18.17 -42.56
CA GLY A 153 -32.97 -19.16 -43.62
C GLY A 153 -32.64 -20.52 -42.99
N PRO A 154 -33.29 -21.62 -43.39
CA PRO A 154 -32.94 -22.95 -42.93
C PRO A 154 -31.47 -23.20 -43.29
N GLY A 155 -30.58 -23.07 -42.31
CA GLY A 155 -29.13 -23.05 -42.52
C GLY A 155 -28.34 -22.24 -41.49
N SER A 156 -28.95 -21.41 -40.66
CA SER A 156 -28.27 -20.90 -39.47
C SER A 156 -28.12 -22.02 -38.46
N VAL A 157 -26.90 -22.52 -38.31
CA VAL A 157 -26.49 -23.43 -37.24
C VAL A 157 -27.11 -23.00 -35.90
N PRO A 158 -27.69 -23.93 -35.12
CA PRO A 158 -28.20 -23.61 -33.79
C PRO A 158 -27.10 -22.95 -32.98
N TRP A 159 -27.48 -21.95 -32.18
CA TRP A 159 -26.63 -21.37 -31.14
C TRP A 159 -26.18 -22.51 -30.21
N MET A 160 -25.03 -23.11 -30.51
CA MET A 160 -24.29 -23.88 -29.53
C MET A 160 -23.87 -22.89 -28.46
N GLY A 161 -24.19 -23.24 -27.22
CA GLY A 161 -24.01 -22.40 -26.05
C GLY A 161 -22.59 -21.89 -25.91
N VAL A 162 -22.44 -20.98 -24.95
CA VAL A 162 -21.15 -20.53 -24.41
C VAL A 162 -20.34 -21.77 -24.02
N GLY A 163 -19.51 -22.25 -24.94
CA GLY A 163 -18.43 -23.18 -24.68
C GLY A 163 -17.20 -22.33 -24.45
N GLU A 164 -16.49 -22.62 -23.36
CA GLU A 164 -15.12 -22.15 -23.15
C GLU A 164 -14.27 -22.62 -24.34
N GLY A 165 -14.12 -21.73 -25.32
CA GLY A 165 -13.43 -21.99 -26.56
C GLY A 165 -12.99 -20.65 -27.11
N THR A 166 -11.68 -20.45 -27.17
CA THR A 166 -11.07 -19.28 -27.79
C THR A 166 -11.53 -19.18 -29.24
N HIS A 167 -12.53 -18.34 -29.50
CA HIS A 167 -12.89 -17.95 -30.86
C HIS A 167 -11.71 -17.18 -31.45
N THR A 168 -10.86 -17.89 -32.19
CA THR A 168 -10.04 -17.29 -33.22
C THR A 168 -11.01 -16.82 -34.30
N VAL A 169 -11.30 -15.52 -34.29
CA VAL A 169 -11.94 -14.85 -35.43
C VAL A 169 -11.05 -15.15 -36.64
N PRO A 170 -11.59 -15.63 -37.78
CA PRO A 170 -10.83 -15.63 -39.02
C PRO A 170 -10.65 -14.15 -39.41
N GLY A 171 -9.60 -13.56 -38.85
CA GLY A 171 -9.16 -12.22 -39.20
C GLY A 171 -8.87 -12.22 -40.69
N ARG A 172 -9.42 -11.25 -41.42
CA ARG A 172 -8.74 -10.81 -42.63
C ARG A 172 -7.32 -10.48 -42.20
N GLU A 173 -6.34 -11.17 -42.76
CA GLU A 173 -4.93 -10.85 -42.57
C GLU A 173 -4.70 -9.40 -42.98
N GLY A 174 -4.67 -8.51 -41.98
CA GLY A 174 -4.13 -7.17 -42.15
C GLY A 174 -2.63 -7.31 -42.31
N ARG A 175 -2.16 -7.19 -43.56
CA ARG A 175 -0.73 -7.15 -43.88
C ARG A 175 -0.12 -5.88 -43.27
N CYS A 176 0.89 -6.04 -42.41
CA CYS A 176 1.83 -4.96 -42.13
C CYS A 176 2.56 -4.62 -43.44
N ARG A 177 2.78 -3.33 -43.71
CA ARG A 177 3.29 -2.82 -45.00
C ARG A 177 4.73 -3.26 -45.35
N ASP A 178 5.38 -4.07 -44.51
CA ASP A 178 6.79 -4.45 -44.63
C ASP A 178 7.04 -5.95 -44.91
N GLY A 179 6.08 -6.67 -45.49
CA GLY A 179 6.38 -7.89 -46.25
C GLY A 179 6.95 -9.12 -45.52
N THR A 180 7.15 -9.13 -44.20
CA THR A 180 7.70 -10.30 -43.49
C THR A 180 6.61 -11.18 -42.88
N ARG A 181 6.53 -12.44 -43.33
CA ARG A 181 5.69 -13.50 -42.72
C ARG A 181 6.28 -13.89 -41.37
N GLY A 182 5.56 -13.63 -40.29
CA GLY A 182 5.96 -14.05 -38.94
C GLY A 182 4.73 -14.23 -38.05
N ALA A 183 4.50 -15.47 -37.60
CA ALA A 183 3.45 -15.82 -36.66
C ALA A 183 3.71 -15.17 -35.29
N GLY A 184 2.68 -14.59 -34.66
CA GLY A 184 2.70 -14.27 -33.22
C GLY A 184 2.64 -12.80 -32.79
N LYS A 185 2.23 -11.84 -33.64
CA LYS A 185 1.99 -10.45 -33.18
C LYS A 185 0.50 -10.24 -32.83
N LYS A 186 0.19 -9.81 -31.59
CA LYS A 186 -1.17 -9.40 -31.17
C LYS A 186 -1.40 -7.91 -31.44
N VAL A 187 -2.49 -7.60 -32.12
CA VAL A 187 -3.00 -6.23 -32.33
C VAL A 187 -3.62 -5.73 -31.01
N GLN A 188 -3.16 -4.58 -30.50
CA GLN A 188 -3.71 -4.00 -29.26
C GLN A 188 -4.54 -2.71 -29.44
N ARG A 189 -4.64 -2.14 -30.65
CA ARG A 189 -5.44 -0.91 -30.84
C ARG A 189 -5.99 -0.75 -32.25
N LEU A 190 -7.23 -0.27 -32.32
CA LEU A 190 -7.84 0.38 -33.48
C LEU A 190 -8.07 1.84 -33.06
N ASP A 191 -7.43 2.80 -33.73
CA ASP A 191 -7.80 4.21 -33.58
C ASP A 191 -9.11 4.46 -34.32
N GLN A 192 -10.11 4.93 -33.57
CA GLN A 192 -11.51 4.93 -33.99
C GLN A 192 -11.90 6.17 -34.82
N GLU A 193 -10.96 7.08 -35.11
CA GLU A 193 -11.28 8.34 -35.80
C GLU A 193 -10.92 8.36 -37.30
N GLU A 194 -9.99 7.53 -37.80
CA GLU A 194 -9.68 7.49 -39.26
C GLU A 194 -9.41 6.09 -39.85
N GLY A 195 -9.40 5.03 -39.03
CA GLY A 195 -9.19 3.67 -39.54
C GLY A 195 -7.79 3.38 -40.13
N ASN A 196 -6.78 4.19 -39.79
CA ASN A 196 -5.39 3.96 -40.20
C ASN A 196 -4.48 3.54 -39.03
N MET A 197 -3.45 2.73 -39.34
CA MET A 197 -2.69 1.88 -38.42
C MET A 197 -1.48 2.60 -37.81
N VAL A 198 -1.39 2.71 -36.47
CA VAL A 198 -0.24 3.34 -35.79
C VAL A 198 0.25 2.48 -34.62
N GLY A 199 1.11 1.49 -34.92
CA GLY A 199 2.03 0.89 -33.92
C GLY A 199 2.01 -0.63 -33.77
N CYS A 200 3.20 -1.24 -33.80
CA CYS A 200 3.47 -2.63 -33.44
C CYS A 200 4.56 -2.65 -32.37
N ARG A 201 4.47 -3.54 -31.36
CA ARG A 201 5.57 -3.84 -30.44
C ARG A 201 5.76 -5.35 -30.36
N ASP A 202 7.01 -5.79 -30.31
CA ASP A 202 7.35 -7.21 -30.29
C ASP A 202 6.96 -7.84 -28.95
N GLY A 203 6.18 -8.92 -29.01
CA GLY A 203 5.87 -9.75 -27.85
C GLY A 203 7.10 -10.56 -27.48
N GLY A 204 7.74 -10.17 -26.38
CA GLY A 204 8.78 -10.97 -25.73
C GLY A 204 8.25 -12.35 -25.37
N ARG A 205 9.05 -13.36 -25.69
CA ARG A 205 8.81 -14.78 -25.40
C ARG A 205 8.98 -14.98 -23.88
N ASP A 206 7.96 -15.49 -23.20
CA ASP A 206 8.12 -16.04 -21.84
C ASP A 206 9.12 -17.21 -21.92
N GLU A 207 10.29 -17.06 -21.30
CA GLU A 207 11.23 -18.15 -21.07
C GLU A 207 10.93 -18.81 -19.71
N LYS A 208 10.36 -20.01 -19.83
CA LYS A 208 10.54 -21.23 -19.02
C LYS A 208 10.57 -21.16 -17.49
#